data_AF-A0A087GJG0-F1
#
_entry.id   AF-A0A087GJG0-F1
#
_cell.length_a   1.000
_cell.length_b   1.000
_cell.length_c   1.000
_cell.angle_alpha   90.00
_cell.angle_beta   90.00
_cell.angle_gamma   90.00
#
_symmetry.space_group_name_H-M   'P 1'
#
loop_
_entity.id
_entity.type
_entity.pdbx_description
1 polymer ?
#
loop_
_entity_poly.entity_id
_entity_poly.type
_entity_poly.pdbx_seq_one_letter_code
_entity_poly.pdbx_strand_id
1 'polypeptide(L)'
;MLNLFKQHGIAVRGHNVLWDDPKYQPQWVKSLSSKDLYNAVKQRVSSVVSRYKGQLLGWDVMNENLHFSFFESMLGPSASNLIYAMAHANDPKTTLYMNEYNTIERPKDLASTPARYLQKLRELQNIRVAGKIPLGIGLESHFTTPNIPYMRSALDTFAATGLPIWLTEVDVKASSNVQAMYFEQVLREGHAHPKVQGMVTWSGYNPAGCFVMCLTDGNFNNLPTGDVVDKLLREWGGLGGKTIGVTDTDGFFEASLFLGDYNLNFSHPLTNSEASYSIKLTTSDEPSPLVFRV
;
A
#
# COMPACT_ATOMS: atom_id res chain seq x y z
N MET A 1 -2.80 -11.34 -16.23
CA MET A 1 -2.90 -10.23 -15.27
C MET A 1 -1.68 -9.31 -15.33
N LEU A 2 -0.50 -9.70 -14.86
CA LEU A 2 0.64 -8.76 -14.74
C LEU A 2 1.03 -8.06 -16.06
N ASN A 3 1.01 -8.77 -17.20
CA ASN A 3 1.27 -8.15 -18.51
C ASN A 3 0.25 -7.06 -18.88
N LEU A 4 -1.03 -7.27 -18.56
CA LEU A 4 -2.09 -6.27 -18.78
C LEU A 4 -1.81 -5.02 -17.95
N PHE A 5 -1.52 -5.18 -16.66
CA PHE A 5 -1.22 -4.05 -15.79
C PHE A 5 0.03 -3.28 -16.25
N LYS A 6 1.07 -3.97 -16.68
CA LYS A 6 2.25 -3.32 -17.28
C LYS A 6 1.92 -2.54 -18.55
N GLN A 7 1.11 -3.11 -19.45
CA GLN A 7 0.68 -2.43 -20.68
C GLN A 7 -0.09 -1.14 -20.41
N HIS A 8 -0.79 -1.08 -19.28
CA HIS A 8 -1.56 0.09 -18.85
C HIS A 8 -0.86 0.95 -17.79
N GLY A 9 0.42 0.70 -17.48
CA GLY A 9 1.15 1.49 -16.46
C GLY A 9 0.63 1.34 -15.03
N ILE A 10 -0.11 0.27 -14.73
CA ILE A 10 -0.70 0.02 -13.42
C ILE A 10 0.32 -0.72 -12.54
N ALA A 11 0.69 -0.10 -11.41
CA ALA A 11 1.56 -0.72 -10.42
C ALA A 11 0.86 -1.89 -9.71
N VAL A 12 1.63 -2.88 -9.27
CA VAL A 12 1.10 -4.11 -8.67
C VAL A 12 1.78 -4.37 -7.33
N ARG A 13 0.98 -4.61 -6.28
CA ARG A 13 1.45 -5.15 -5.00
C ARG A 13 1.32 -6.67 -5.02
N GLY A 14 2.36 -7.38 -4.60
CA GLY A 14 2.37 -8.84 -4.53
C GLY A 14 1.73 -9.33 -3.25
N HIS A 15 0.48 -9.74 -3.30
CA HIS A 15 -0.26 -10.30 -2.17
C HIS A 15 -0.64 -11.77 -2.44
N ASN A 16 -0.15 -12.73 -1.68
CA ASN A 16 0.97 -12.68 -0.73
C ASN A 16 1.94 -13.84 -1.01
N VAL A 17 3.12 -13.82 -0.38
CA VAL A 17 4.08 -14.93 -0.50
C VAL A 17 3.61 -16.12 0.34
N LEU A 18 3.33 -15.87 1.64
CA LEU A 18 2.81 -16.84 2.60
C LEU A 18 1.74 -16.20 3.51
N TRP A 19 0.62 -16.91 3.71
CA TRP A 19 -0.46 -16.51 4.62
C TRP A 19 -0.41 -17.34 5.89
N ASP A 20 -0.30 -16.72 7.04
CA ASP A 20 -0.07 -17.46 8.29
C ASP A 20 -1.32 -18.17 8.84
N ASP A 21 -2.54 -17.79 8.44
CA ASP A 21 -3.78 -18.46 8.87
C ASP A 21 -3.82 -19.92 8.34
N PRO A 22 -3.86 -20.93 9.24
CA PRO A 22 -4.00 -22.33 8.85
C PRO A 22 -5.21 -22.61 7.96
N LYS A 23 -6.30 -21.83 8.06
CA LYS A 23 -7.49 -22.01 7.23
C LYS A 23 -7.17 -21.90 5.74
N TYR A 24 -6.27 -21.01 5.34
CA TYR A 24 -5.90 -20.78 3.93
C TYR A 24 -4.72 -21.64 3.45
N GLN A 25 -4.15 -22.46 4.32
CA GLN A 25 -3.12 -23.42 3.94
C GLN A 25 -3.71 -24.62 3.16
N PRO A 26 -3.11 -25.02 2.03
CA PRO A 26 -3.49 -26.25 1.34
C PRO A 26 -3.36 -27.48 2.24
N GLN A 27 -4.25 -28.45 2.07
CA GLN A 27 -4.28 -29.63 2.95
C GLN A 27 -2.95 -30.40 2.96
N TRP A 28 -2.28 -30.52 1.81
CA TRP A 28 -0.99 -31.20 1.71
C TRP A 28 0.11 -30.49 2.51
N VAL A 29 0.07 -29.15 2.64
CA VAL A 29 1.04 -28.36 3.42
C VAL A 29 0.89 -28.64 4.91
N LYS A 30 -0.36 -28.74 5.39
CA LYS A 30 -0.67 -29.04 6.80
C LYS A 30 -0.16 -30.40 7.26
N SER A 31 0.02 -31.34 6.33
CA SER A 31 0.46 -32.70 6.62
C SER A 31 1.98 -32.89 6.53
N LEU A 32 2.74 -31.85 6.18
CA LEU A 32 4.19 -31.95 6.04
C LEU A 32 4.89 -32.04 7.39
N SER A 33 6.00 -32.79 7.43
CA SER A 33 6.98 -32.68 8.51
C SER A 33 7.61 -31.28 8.51
N SER A 34 8.20 -30.83 9.63
CA SER A 34 8.91 -29.54 9.68
C SER A 34 10.00 -29.42 8.60
N LYS A 35 10.70 -30.52 8.29
CA LYS A 35 11.73 -30.55 7.24
C LYS A 35 11.13 -30.35 5.85
N ASP A 36 10.05 -31.05 5.55
CA ASP A 36 9.40 -30.95 4.24
C ASP A 36 8.69 -29.59 4.07
N LEU A 37 8.09 -29.07 5.15
CA LEU A 37 7.52 -27.74 5.18
C LEU A 37 8.57 -26.66 4.94
N TYR A 38 9.75 -26.77 5.57
CA TYR A 38 10.87 -25.86 5.30
C TYR A 38 11.25 -25.86 3.80
N ASN A 39 11.34 -27.04 3.19
CA ASN A 39 11.67 -27.17 1.77
C ASN A 39 10.57 -26.57 0.88
N ALA A 40 9.30 -26.81 1.21
CA ALA A 40 8.16 -26.24 0.50
C ALA A 40 8.13 -24.70 0.59
N VAL A 41 8.37 -24.14 1.78
CA VAL A 41 8.49 -22.69 2.01
C VAL A 41 9.64 -22.11 1.19
N LYS A 42 10.84 -22.71 1.26
CA LYS A 42 11.99 -22.27 0.47
C LYS A 42 11.71 -22.26 -1.03
N GLN A 43 11.06 -23.31 -1.54
CA GLN A 43 10.70 -23.42 -2.94
C GLN A 43 9.62 -22.39 -3.34
N ARG A 44 8.61 -22.16 -2.50
CA ARG A 44 7.58 -21.14 -2.71
C ARG A 44 8.19 -19.74 -2.79
N VAL A 45 9.01 -19.37 -1.80
CA VAL A 45 9.67 -18.06 -1.77
C VAL A 45 10.58 -17.90 -2.99
N SER A 46 11.46 -18.86 -3.27
CA SER A 46 12.38 -18.75 -4.40
C SER A 46 11.66 -18.67 -5.75
N SER A 47 10.64 -19.49 -5.98
CA SER A 47 9.91 -19.51 -7.25
C SER A 47 9.09 -18.25 -7.49
N VAL A 48 8.32 -17.79 -6.50
CA VAL A 48 7.39 -16.67 -6.67
C VAL A 48 8.14 -15.34 -6.67
N VAL A 49 9.02 -15.12 -5.68
CA VAL A 49 9.73 -13.85 -5.55
C VAL A 49 10.67 -13.64 -6.73
N SER A 50 11.40 -14.68 -7.17
CA SER A 50 12.29 -14.56 -8.33
C SER A 50 11.53 -14.30 -9.63
N ARG A 51 10.35 -14.92 -9.81
CA ARG A 51 9.57 -14.78 -11.05
C ARG A 51 9.11 -13.35 -11.29
N TYR A 52 8.79 -12.61 -10.23
CA TYR A 52 8.27 -11.25 -10.31
C TYR A 52 9.25 -10.19 -9.79
N LYS A 53 10.52 -10.57 -9.62
CA LYS A 53 11.59 -9.70 -9.14
C LYS A 53 11.61 -8.35 -9.86
N GLY A 54 11.59 -7.27 -9.11
CA GLY A 54 11.67 -5.90 -9.63
C GLY A 54 10.49 -5.46 -10.52
N GLN A 55 9.39 -6.22 -10.52
CA GLN A 55 8.18 -5.90 -11.30
C GLN A 55 7.02 -5.42 -10.44
N LEU A 56 7.18 -5.46 -9.11
CA LEU A 56 6.13 -5.14 -8.14
C LEU A 56 6.54 -3.94 -7.30
N LEU A 57 5.53 -3.19 -6.86
CA LEU A 57 5.68 -2.05 -5.94
C LEU A 57 6.14 -2.51 -4.55
N GLY A 58 5.66 -3.69 -4.11
CA GLY A 58 5.96 -4.27 -2.82
C GLY A 58 5.47 -5.72 -2.74
N TRP A 59 6.02 -6.47 -1.79
CA TRP A 59 5.59 -7.83 -1.46
C TRP A 59 4.97 -7.87 -0.07
N ASP A 60 3.74 -8.35 0.06
CA ASP A 60 3.24 -8.84 1.35
C ASP A 60 3.87 -10.23 1.56
N VAL A 61 4.97 -10.27 2.32
CA VAL A 61 5.77 -11.50 2.49
C VAL A 61 5.06 -12.46 3.42
N MET A 62 4.67 -11.98 4.59
CA MET A 62 3.86 -12.69 5.57
C MET A 62 2.57 -11.92 5.80
N ASN A 63 1.44 -12.61 5.62
CA ASN A 63 0.11 -12.08 5.94
C ASN A 63 -0.37 -12.67 7.28
N GLU A 64 -0.83 -11.80 8.18
CA GLU A 64 -1.54 -12.15 9.42
C GLU A 64 -0.73 -12.94 10.47
N ASN A 65 0.60 -12.76 10.50
CA ASN A 65 1.48 -13.48 11.41
C ASN A 65 1.59 -12.85 12.83
N LEU A 66 0.68 -11.95 13.22
CA LEU A 66 0.41 -11.61 14.62
C LEU A 66 -0.82 -12.35 15.16
N HIS A 67 -1.83 -12.57 14.33
CA HIS A 67 -3.02 -13.34 14.71
C HIS A 67 -2.78 -14.85 14.66
N PHE A 68 -1.96 -15.30 13.71
CA PHE A 68 -1.64 -16.70 13.52
C PHE A 68 -0.13 -16.95 13.68
N SER A 69 0.22 -18.23 13.83
CA SER A 69 1.62 -18.66 13.94
C SER A 69 1.90 -20.01 13.26
N PHE A 70 1.21 -20.33 12.15
CA PHE A 70 1.36 -21.63 11.46
C PHE A 70 2.82 -21.95 11.15
N PHE A 71 3.53 -21.03 10.50
CA PHE A 71 4.92 -21.29 10.10
C PHE A 71 5.87 -21.30 11.29
N GLU A 72 5.69 -20.41 12.27
CA GLU A 72 6.55 -20.36 13.46
C GLU A 72 6.31 -21.52 14.43
N SER A 73 5.08 -22.01 14.53
CA SER A 73 4.75 -23.19 15.32
C SER A 73 5.40 -24.45 14.75
N MET A 74 5.48 -24.56 13.41
CA MET A 74 5.99 -25.76 12.73
C MET A 74 7.49 -25.73 12.46
N LEU A 75 8.06 -24.55 12.19
CA LEU A 75 9.47 -24.36 11.79
C LEU A 75 10.32 -23.69 12.89
N GLY A 76 9.68 -23.20 13.96
CA GLY A 76 10.31 -22.53 15.09
C GLY A 76 10.15 -21.01 15.07
N PRO A 77 10.40 -20.33 16.21
CA PRO A 77 10.07 -18.90 16.39
C PRO A 77 10.76 -17.93 15.43
N SER A 78 11.86 -18.33 14.79
CA SER A 78 12.59 -17.51 13.82
C SER A 78 12.18 -17.75 12.36
N ALA A 79 11.09 -18.51 12.11
CA ALA A 79 10.67 -18.84 10.76
C ALA A 79 10.35 -17.60 9.92
N SER A 80 9.64 -16.61 10.46
CA SER A 80 9.39 -15.34 9.75
C SER A 80 10.69 -14.66 9.35
N ASN A 81 11.67 -14.56 10.26
CA ASN A 81 12.96 -13.91 9.97
C ASN A 81 13.69 -14.59 8.81
N LEU A 82 13.68 -15.92 8.80
CA LEU A 82 14.25 -16.70 7.71
C LEU A 82 13.52 -16.45 6.39
N ILE A 83 12.18 -16.40 6.39
CA ILE A 83 11.37 -16.15 5.19
C ILE A 83 11.67 -14.78 4.60
N TYR A 84 11.75 -13.73 5.41
CA TYR A 84 12.12 -12.39 4.95
C TYR A 84 13.56 -12.34 4.41
N ALA A 85 14.50 -13.04 5.05
CA ALA A 85 15.87 -13.15 4.54
C ALA A 85 15.91 -13.85 3.16
N MET A 86 15.11 -14.92 2.97
CA MET A 86 14.98 -15.59 1.68
C MET A 86 14.34 -14.68 0.62
N ALA A 87 13.27 -13.96 0.97
CA ALA A 87 12.61 -13.03 0.05
C ALA A 87 13.58 -11.93 -0.42
N HIS A 88 14.29 -11.30 0.51
CA HIS A 88 15.33 -10.29 0.22
C HIS A 88 16.45 -10.84 -0.67
N ALA A 89 16.91 -12.07 -0.44
CA ALA A 89 17.94 -12.67 -1.28
C ALA A 89 17.48 -12.87 -2.74
N ASN A 90 16.20 -13.14 -2.97
CA ASN A 90 15.65 -13.31 -4.32
C ASN A 90 15.32 -11.96 -4.98
N ASP A 91 14.77 -11.00 -4.23
CA ASP A 91 14.47 -9.64 -4.69
C ASP A 91 14.93 -8.56 -3.67
N PRO A 92 16.20 -8.11 -3.75
CA PRO A 92 16.79 -7.25 -2.73
C PRO A 92 16.39 -5.77 -2.81
N LYS A 93 15.59 -5.38 -3.82
CA LYS A 93 15.24 -3.98 -4.08
C LYS A 93 13.78 -3.66 -3.77
N THR A 94 12.86 -4.61 -3.96
CA THR A 94 11.44 -4.40 -3.70
C THR A 94 11.15 -4.41 -2.20
N THR A 95 10.31 -3.48 -1.76
CA THR A 95 9.91 -3.38 -0.34
C THR A 95 9.14 -4.61 0.11
N LEU A 96 9.51 -5.15 1.27
CA LEU A 96 8.92 -6.32 1.92
C LEU A 96 8.02 -5.86 3.08
N TYR A 97 6.73 -6.12 2.95
CA TYR A 97 5.70 -5.74 3.90
C TYR A 97 5.29 -6.91 4.79
N MET A 98 5.07 -6.59 6.06
CA MET A 98 4.23 -7.39 6.96
C MET A 98 2.81 -6.84 6.85
N ASN A 99 1.85 -7.67 6.44
CA ASN A 99 0.46 -7.24 6.23
C ASN A 99 -0.43 -7.84 7.32
N GLU A 100 -1.23 -6.99 7.98
CA GLU A 100 -2.00 -7.40 9.15
C GLU A 100 -3.27 -6.55 9.34
N TYR A 101 -4.36 -7.19 9.78
CA TYR A 101 -5.63 -6.54 10.09
C TYR A 101 -5.74 -6.12 11.56
N ASN A 102 -6.78 -5.32 11.87
CA ASN A 102 -7.11 -4.83 13.22
C ASN A 102 -6.02 -4.00 13.93
N THR A 103 -4.95 -3.64 13.22
CA THR A 103 -3.83 -2.83 13.71
C THR A 103 -4.21 -1.36 13.95
N ILE A 104 -5.18 -0.84 13.20
CA ILE A 104 -5.70 0.54 13.25
C ILE A 104 -7.23 0.59 13.37
N GLU A 105 -7.90 -0.55 13.26
CA GLU A 105 -9.36 -0.69 13.16
C GLU A 105 -9.99 -1.01 14.52
N ARG A 106 -9.32 -1.84 15.34
CA ARG A 106 -9.89 -2.37 16.58
C ARG A 106 -8.93 -2.23 17.77
N PRO A 107 -9.08 -1.17 18.60
CA PRO A 107 -8.20 -0.95 19.76
C PRO A 107 -8.26 -2.04 20.84
N LYS A 108 -9.24 -2.94 20.77
CA LYS A 108 -9.43 -4.05 21.71
C LYS A 108 -8.89 -5.38 21.20
N ASP A 109 -8.36 -5.42 19.98
CA ASP A 109 -7.68 -6.62 19.48
C ASP A 109 -6.26 -6.68 20.06
N LEU A 110 -6.05 -7.59 21.01
CA LEU A 110 -4.78 -7.70 21.71
C LEU A 110 -3.71 -8.46 20.91
N ALA A 111 -4.09 -9.15 19.82
CA ALA A 111 -3.15 -9.89 18.98
C ALA A 111 -2.31 -8.96 18.10
N SER A 112 -2.93 -7.91 17.57
CA SER A 112 -2.37 -7.02 16.54
C SER A 112 -2.17 -5.57 17.00
N THR A 113 -2.15 -5.31 18.31
CA THR A 113 -1.88 -3.95 18.83
C THR A 113 -0.64 -3.33 18.17
N PRO A 114 -0.58 -1.99 18.01
CA PRO A 114 0.58 -1.32 17.45
C PRO A 114 1.90 -1.72 18.13
N ALA A 115 1.90 -1.93 19.45
CA ALA A 115 3.07 -2.40 20.19
C ALA A 115 3.56 -3.80 19.74
N ARG A 116 2.65 -4.75 19.51
CA ARG A 116 3.00 -6.11 19.07
C ARG A 116 3.48 -6.12 17.62
N TYR A 117 2.82 -5.35 16.76
CA TYR A 117 3.28 -5.16 15.39
C TYR A 117 4.69 -4.57 15.37
N LEU A 118 4.96 -3.51 16.15
CA LEU A 118 6.29 -2.92 16.26
C LEU A 118 7.33 -3.90 16.84
N GLN A 119 6.95 -4.76 17.78
CA GLN A 119 7.85 -5.80 18.29
C GLN A 119 8.28 -6.75 17.16
N LYS A 120 7.32 -7.30 16.40
CA LYS A 120 7.61 -8.19 15.28
C LYS A 120 8.44 -7.49 14.20
N LEU A 121 8.09 -6.25 13.89
CA LEU A 121 8.83 -5.44 12.93
C LEU A 121 10.29 -5.18 13.35
N ARG A 122 10.55 -4.97 14.65
CA ARG A 122 11.93 -4.86 15.18
C ARG A 122 12.70 -6.16 15.03
N GLU A 123 12.06 -7.32 15.18
CA GLU A 123 12.70 -8.62 14.90
C GLU A 123 13.14 -8.70 13.43
N LEU A 124 12.29 -8.25 12.51
CA LEU A 124 12.61 -8.19 11.07
C LEU A 124 13.73 -7.19 10.75
N GLN A 125 13.73 -6.01 11.37
CA GLN A 125 14.79 -5.00 11.20
C GLN A 125 16.16 -5.49 11.67
N ASN A 126 16.20 -6.43 12.62
CA ASN A 126 17.43 -7.00 13.17
C ASN A 126 17.96 -8.22 12.38
N ILE A 127 17.32 -8.62 11.29
CA ILE A 127 17.79 -9.69 10.41
C ILE A 127 19.14 -9.28 9.79
N ARG A 128 20.16 -10.12 9.98
CA ARG A 128 21.50 -9.91 9.41
C ARG A 128 21.61 -10.55 8.03
N VAL A 129 21.65 -9.72 6.99
CA VAL A 129 21.84 -10.10 5.59
C VAL A 129 22.82 -9.14 4.91
N ALA A 130 23.21 -9.43 3.67
CA ALA A 130 23.95 -8.46 2.85
C ALA A 130 23.05 -7.26 2.52
N GLY A 131 23.47 -6.06 2.95
CA GLY A 131 22.67 -4.84 2.85
C GLY A 131 21.58 -4.76 3.93
N LYS A 132 20.60 -3.87 3.71
CA LYS A 132 19.40 -3.76 4.56
C LYS A 132 18.20 -4.29 3.81
N ILE A 133 17.32 -5.00 4.51
CA ILE A 133 16.02 -5.39 3.96
C ILE A 133 15.16 -4.11 3.86
N PRO A 134 14.64 -3.75 2.67
CA PRO A 134 13.71 -2.64 2.55
C PRO A 134 12.37 -3.10 3.13
N LEU A 135 12.07 -2.74 4.37
CA LEU A 135 10.83 -3.13 5.07
C LEU A 135 9.75 -2.07 4.93
N GLY A 136 8.49 -2.52 4.91
CA GLY A 136 7.30 -1.66 4.93
C GLY A 136 6.22 -2.19 5.86
N ILE A 137 5.26 -1.33 6.18
CA ILE A 137 4.13 -1.61 7.07
C ILE A 137 2.86 -1.72 6.23
N GLY A 138 2.25 -2.91 6.19
CA GLY A 138 0.96 -3.15 5.54
C GLY A 138 -0.15 -3.25 6.59
N LEU A 139 -1.18 -2.42 6.45
CA LEU A 139 -2.32 -2.34 7.36
C LEU A 139 -3.59 -2.63 6.54
N GLU A 140 -4.22 -3.79 6.73
CA GLU A 140 -5.33 -4.24 5.86
C GLU A 140 -6.46 -3.22 5.81
N SER A 141 -6.79 -2.58 6.94
CA SER A 141 -7.74 -1.47 7.00
C SER A 141 -9.19 -1.90 6.71
N HIS A 142 -9.58 -3.04 7.27
CA HIS A 142 -10.95 -3.57 7.21
C HIS A 142 -11.82 -2.98 8.31
N PHE A 143 -12.45 -1.83 8.04
CA PHE A 143 -13.21 -1.09 9.04
C PHE A 143 -14.66 -1.55 9.14
N THR A 144 -15.27 -1.37 10.33
CA THR A 144 -16.73 -1.38 10.49
C THR A 144 -17.23 0.03 10.82
N THR A 145 -16.97 0.48 12.04
CA THR A 145 -17.17 1.86 12.48
C THR A 145 -15.79 2.42 12.79
N PRO A 146 -15.29 3.41 12.03
CA PRO A 146 -13.94 3.90 12.22
C PRO A 146 -13.82 4.65 13.55
N ASN A 147 -12.76 4.35 14.31
CA ASN A 147 -12.34 5.15 15.44
C ASN A 147 -11.15 6.01 14.99
N ILE A 148 -11.45 7.19 14.43
CA ILE A 148 -10.45 8.07 13.83
C ILE A 148 -9.35 8.49 14.82
N PRO A 149 -9.64 8.87 16.08
CA PRO A 149 -8.58 9.12 17.08
C PRO A 149 -7.64 7.94 17.30
N TYR A 150 -8.16 6.71 17.31
CA TYR A 150 -7.33 5.52 17.44
C TYR A 150 -6.49 5.26 16.20
N MET A 151 -7.11 5.32 15.00
CA MET A 151 -6.40 5.19 13.73
C MET A 151 -5.23 6.17 13.65
N ARG A 152 -5.45 7.44 13.99
CA ARG A 152 -4.41 8.48 14.05
C ARG A 152 -3.26 8.10 14.97
N SER A 153 -3.57 7.75 16.22
CA SER A 153 -2.55 7.39 17.20
C SER A 153 -1.75 6.14 16.81
N ALA A 154 -2.39 5.16 16.19
CA ALA A 154 -1.73 3.96 15.70
C ALA A 154 -0.83 4.28 14.49
N LEU A 155 -1.29 5.11 13.55
CA LEU A 155 -0.47 5.61 12.43
C LEU A 155 0.75 6.38 12.93
N ASP A 156 0.59 7.30 13.89
CA ASP A 156 1.72 8.04 14.51
C ASP A 156 2.74 7.08 15.15
N THR A 157 2.24 6.02 15.81
CA THR A 157 3.08 4.98 16.43
C THR A 157 3.89 4.22 15.37
N PHE A 158 3.27 3.84 14.26
CA PHE A 158 3.95 3.19 13.14
C PHE A 158 4.93 4.12 12.42
N ALA A 159 4.56 5.39 12.27
CA ALA A 159 5.34 6.43 11.62
C ALA A 159 6.69 6.67 12.30
N ALA A 160 6.76 6.51 13.62
CA ALA A 160 7.97 6.65 14.42
C ALA A 160 9.09 5.65 14.03
N THR A 161 8.75 4.58 13.29
CA THR A 161 9.75 3.63 12.75
C THR A 161 10.53 4.19 11.56
N GLY A 162 9.99 5.22 10.89
CA GLY A 162 10.51 5.76 9.64
C GLY A 162 10.22 4.88 8.41
N LEU A 163 9.54 3.74 8.57
CA LEU A 163 9.17 2.87 7.45
C LEU A 163 7.93 3.40 6.71
N PRO A 164 7.79 3.07 5.41
CA PRO A 164 6.59 3.41 4.64
C PRO A 164 5.38 2.62 5.13
N ILE A 165 4.24 3.30 5.24
CA ILE A 165 2.94 2.69 5.61
C ILE A 165 2.06 2.60 4.37
N TRP A 166 1.38 1.48 4.19
CA TRP A 166 0.35 1.29 3.18
C TRP A 166 -0.94 0.82 3.84
N LEU A 167 -2.08 1.43 3.46
CA LEU A 167 -3.39 0.88 3.75
C LEU A 167 -3.75 -0.07 2.61
N THR A 168 -3.77 -1.37 2.88
CA THR A 168 -3.56 -2.37 1.84
C THR A 168 -4.84 -2.97 1.27
N GLU A 169 -5.95 -2.92 2.00
CA GLU A 169 -7.21 -3.60 1.69
C GLU A 169 -8.42 -2.78 2.21
N VAL A 170 -8.38 -1.46 2.03
CA VAL A 170 -9.36 -0.54 2.62
C VAL A 170 -10.78 -0.87 2.17
N ASP A 171 -11.61 -1.28 3.13
CA ASP A 171 -13.06 -1.39 2.97
C ASP A 171 -13.78 -1.04 4.27
N VAL A 172 -15.10 -0.84 4.15
CA VAL A 172 -15.96 -0.55 5.29
C VAL A 172 -17.18 -1.44 5.26
N LYS A 173 -17.34 -2.28 6.28
CA LYS A 173 -18.57 -3.05 6.51
C LYS A 173 -19.51 -2.28 7.44
N ALA A 174 -20.46 -1.55 6.86
CA ALA A 174 -21.48 -0.80 7.58
C ALA A 174 -22.81 -0.76 6.81
N SER A 175 -23.88 -0.23 7.41
CA SER A 175 -25.16 -0.02 6.71
C SER A 175 -25.01 1.03 5.61
N SER A 176 -25.81 0.90 4.55
CA SER A 176 -25.71 1.72 3.33
C SER A 176 -25.81 3.23 3.59
N ASN A 177 -26.53 3.65 4.62
CA ASN A 177 -26.69 5.06 5.00
C ASN A 177 -25.45 5.69 5.66
N VAL A 178 -24.47 4.89 6.11
CA VAL A 178 -23.24 5.40 6.76
C VAL A 178 -21.95 4.88 6.12
N GLN A 179 -22.01 3.83 5.29
CA GLN A 179 -20.83 3.20 4.70
C GLN A 179 -19.95 4.18 3.92
N ALA A 180 -20.53 5.00 3.04
CA ALA A 180 -19.79 5.99 2.27
C ALA A 180 -19.14 7.07 3.16
N MET A 181 -19.85 7.53 4.19
CA MET A 181 -19.33 8.52 5.15
C MET A 181 -18.13 7.96 5.93
N TYR A 182 -18.23 6.74 6.43
CA TYR A 182 -17.12 6.08 7.14
C TYR A 182 -15.95 5.80 6.21
N PHE A 183 -16.22 5.39 4.97
CA PHE A 183 -15.17 5.16 3.98
C PHE A 183 -14.41 6.45 3.66
N GLU A 184 -15.12 7.57 3.50
CA GLU A 184 -14.50 8.88 3.34
C GLU A 184 -13.62 9.26 4.54
N GLN A 185 -14.10 9.04 5.77
CA GLN A 185 -13.32 9.35 6.98
C GLN A 185 -11.99 8.56 7.02
N VAL A 186 -12.03 7.27 6.67
CA VAL A 186 -10.83 6.41 6.63
C VAL A 186 -9.85 6.88 5.55
N LEU A 187 -10.34 7.15 4.33
CA LEU A 187 -9.47 7.62 3.23
C LEU A 187 -8.83 8.97 3.54
N ARG A 188 -9.59 9.90 4.15
CA ARG A 188 -9.06 11.21 4.55
C ARG A 188 -8.02 11.08 5.66
N GLU A 189 -8.26 10.25 6.67
CA GLU A 189 -7.28 10.04 7.75
C GLU A 189 -6.00 9.39 7.23
N GLY A 190 -6.12 8.38 6.35
CA GLY A 190 -4.98 7.77 5.67
C GLY A 190 -4.18 8.78 4.84
N HIS A 191 -4.87 9.55 3.99
CA HIS A 191 -4.24 10.56 3.13
C HIS A 191 -3.58 11.70 3.92
N ALA A 192 -4.16 12.11 5.06
CA ALA A 192 -3.62 13.20 5.87
C ALA A 192 -2.30 12.85 6.56
N HIS A 193 -1.97 11.56 6.70
CA HIS A 193 -0.80 11.13 7.44
C HIS A 193 0.45 10.99 6.54
N PRO A 194 1.53 11.77 6.76
CA PRO A 194 2.65 11.91 5.81
C PRO A 194 3.51 10.64 5.59
N LYS A 195 3.39 9.63 6.45
CA LYS A 195 4.04 8.31 6.26
C LYS A 195 3.19 7.29 5.52
N VAL A 196 1.91 7.57 5.26
CA VAL A 196 1.06 6.72 4.42
C VAL A 196 1.40 7.03 2.96
N GLN A 197 2.04 6.06 2.29
CA GLN A 197 2.53 6.23 0.91
C GLN A 197 1.56 5.70 -0.15
N GLY A 198 0.52 4.98 0.27
CA GLY A 198 -0.46 4.45 -0.65
C GLY A 198 -1.65 3.80 0.06
N MET A 199 -2.76 3.75 -0.66
CA MET A 199 -3.99 3.08 -0.25
C MET A 199 -4.48 2.21 -1.40
N VAL A 200 -4.91 0.98 -1.10
CA VAL A 200 -5.58 0.08 -2.04
C VAL A 200 -6.91 -0.31 -1.43
N THR A 201 -7.99 -0.15 -2.19
CA THR A 201 -9.34 -0.47 -1.73
C THR A 201 -9.67 -1.94 -2.00
N TRP A 202 -10.29 -2.64 -1.05
CA TRP A 202 -10.71 -4.03 -1.20
C TRP A 202 -12.10 -4.15 -1.83
N SER A 203 -12.24 -3.52 -3.00
CA SER A 203 -13.53 -3.26 -3.66
C SER A 203 -13.57 -3.79 -5.09
N GLY A 204 -12.93 -4.93 -5.34
CA GLY A 204 -12.87 -5.56 -6.65
C GLY A 204 -14.25 -5.81 -7.26
N TYR A 205 -14.38 -5.58 -8.56
CA TYR A 205 -15.61 -5.84 -9.30
C TYR A 205 -16.02 -7.32 -9.20
N ASN A 206 -17.29 -7.57 -8.91
CA ASN A 206 -17.88 -8.91 -8.94
C ASN A 206 -19.32 -8.82 -9.48
N PRO A 207 -19.65 -9.55 -10.57
CA PRO A 207 -20.99 -9.55 -11.14
C PRO A 207 -22.07 -10.12 -10.21
N ALA A 208 -21.68 -10.93 -9.21
CA ALA A 208 -22.59 -11.49 -8.20
C ALA A 208 -22.91 -10.53 -7.05
N GLY A 209 -22.37 -9.30 -7.07
CA GLY A 209 -22.54 -8.29 -6.03
C GLY A 209 -21.30 -8.12 -5.15
N CYS A 210 -21.42 -7.27 -4.13
CA CYS A 210 -20.29 -6.86 -3.31
C CYS A 210 -19.87 -7.94 -2.31
N PHE A 211 -18.55 -8.11 -2.15
CA PHE A 211 -18.01 -8.92 -1.07
C PHE A 211 -18.19 -8.20 0.29
N VAL A 212 -17.55 -7.04 0.46
CA VAL A 212 -17.73 -6.14 1.61
C VAL A 212 -18.25 -4.78 1.16
N MET A 213 -17.61 -4.22 0.14
CA MET A 213 -17.88 -2.90 -0.40
C MET A 213 -17.58 -2.91 -1.91
N CYS A 214 -18.40 -2.26 -2.73
CA CYS A 214 -18.07 -2.00 -4.13
C CYS A 214 -17.93 -0.50 -4.36
N LEU A 215 -17.21 -0.11 -5.41
CA LEU A 215 -17.24 1.27 -5.91
C LEU A 215 -18.34 1.46 -6.96
N THR A 216 -18.66 0.42 -7.72
CA THR A 216 -19.68 0.43 -8.78
C THR A 216 -20.65 -0.73 -8.64
N ASP A 217 -21.83 -0.60 -9.25
CA ASP A 217 -22.76 -1.72 -9.43
C ASP A 217 -22.29 -2.68 -10.55
N GLY A 218 -23.11 -3.71 -10.84
CA GLY A 218 -22.83 -4.70 -11.88
C GLY A 218 -22.79 -4.14 -13.31
N ASN A 219 -23.35 -2.96 -13.53
CA ASN A 219 -23.38 -2.24 -14.81
C ASN A 219 -22.33 -1.12 -14.88
N PHE A 220 -21.41 -1.06 -13.91
CA PHE A 220 -20.40 -0.01 -13.78
C PHE A 220 -20.98 1.39 -13.50
N ASN A 221 -22.20 1.51 -12.99
CA ASN A 221 -22.68 2.78 -12.43
C ASN A 221 -22.02 3.00 -11.06
N ASN A 222 -21.68 4.26 -10.75
CA ASN A 222 -21.08 4.59 -9.47
C ASN A 222 -22.04 4.32 -8.31
N LEU A 223 -21.51 3.79 -7.22
CA LEU A 223 -22.19 3.72 -5.92
C LEU A 223 -21.74 4.88 -5.04
N PRO A 224 -22.42 5.17 -3.92
CA PRO A 224 -22.01 6.26 -3.02
C PRO A 224 -20.55 6.18 -2.54
N THR A 225 -20.01 4.97 -2.40
CA THR A 225 -18.60 4.71 -2.09
C THR A 225 -17.65 5.00 -3.26
N GLY A 226 -18.08 4.76 -4.51
CA GLY A 226 -17.36 5.21 -5.69
C GLY A 226 -17.37 6.74 -5.85
N ASP A 227 -18.51 7.38 -5.55
CA ASP A 227 -18.63 8.84 -5.57
C ASP A 227 -17.67 9.50 -4.57
N VAL A 228 -17.41 8.85 -3.43
CA VAL A 228 -16.39 9.27 -2.46
C VAL A 228 -15.00 9.26 -3.09
N VAL A 229 -14.61 8.18 -3.78
CA VAL A 229 -13.29 8.09 -4.42
C VAL A 229 -13.14 9.17 -5.48
N ASP A 230 -14.12 9.31 -6.36
CA ASP A 230 -14.10 10.33 -7.42
C ASP A 230 -14.02 11.75 -6.85
N LYS A 231 -14.75 12.01 -5.77
CA LYS A 231 -14.71 13.29 -5.06
C LYS A 231 -13.32 13.56 -4.50
N LEU A 232 -12.75 12.62 -3.76
CA LEU A 232 -11.45 12.77 -3.12
C LEU A 232 -10.32 12.89 -4.16
N LEU A 233 -10.37 12.13 -5.25
CA LEU A 233 -9.41 12.27 -6.34
C LEU A 233 -9.48 13.64 -7.01
N ARG A 234 -10.67 14.25 -7.14
CA ARG A 234 -10.78 15.64 -7.59
C ARG A 234 -10.19 16.64 -6.59
N GLU A 235 -10.49 16.48 -5.30
CA GLU A 235 -9.96 17.33 -4.24
C GLU A 235 -8.43 17.24 -4.13
N TRP A 236 -7.85 16.06 -4.39
CA TRP A 236 -6.41 15.77 -4.29
C TRP A 236 -5.67 15.87 -5.63
N GLY A 237 -6.30 16.46 -6.66
CA GLY A 237 -5.66 16.75 -7.95
C GLY A 237 -5.46 15.55 -8.89
N GLY A 238 -5.92 14.35 -8.56
CA GLY A 238 -5.72 13.11 -9.32
C GLY A 238 -6.53 12.99 -10.62
N LEU A 239 -7.66 13.70 -10.78
CA LEU A 239 -8.52 13.63 -11.97
C LEU A 239 -8.34 14.84 -12.92
N GLY A 240 -7.10 15.25 -13.15
CA GLY A 240 -6.79 16.28 -14.15
C GLY A 240 -7.08 17.71 -13.69
N GLY A 241 -6.95 17.98 -12.39
CA GLY A 241 -6.87 19.35 -11.89
C GLY A 241 -5.73 20.06 -12.59
N LYS A 242 -6.06 21.03 -13.45
CA LYS A 242 -5.05 21.86 -14.12
C LYS A 242 -4.74 23.04 -13.21
N THR A 243 -3.51 23.12 -12.77
CA THR A 243 -2.98 24.36 -12.21
C THR A 243 -2.51 25.21 -13.39
N ILE A 244 -3.19 26.34 -13.63
CA ILE A 244 -2.89 27.27 -14.71
C ILE A 244 -2.53 28.60 -14.06
N GLY A 245 -1.45 29.22 -14.53
CA GLY A 245 -1.11 30.58 -14.17
C GLY A 245 -0.18 31.21 -15.20
N VAL A 246 0.12 32.49 -14.97
CA VAL A 246 1.03 33.28 -15.76
C VAL A 246 2.24 33.55 -14.88
N THR A 247 3.44 33.51 -15.45
CA THR A 247 4.64 33.89 -14.71
C THR A 247 4.60 35.37 -14.33
N ASP A 248 5.25 35.72 -13.24
CA ASP A 248 5.46 37.12 -12.88
C ASP A 248 6.46 37.81 -13.83
N THR A 249 6.81 39.06 -13.52
CA THR A 249 7.75 39.87 -14.32
C THR A 249 9.16 39.30 -14.37
N ASP A 250 9.53 38.46 -13.41
CA ASP A 250 10.83 37.83 -13.31
C ASP A 250 10.83 36.39 -13.89
N GLY A 251 9.68 35.93 -14.39
CA GLY A 251 9.51 34.62 -15.02
C GLY A 251 9.18 33.49 -14.06
N PHE A 252 8.79 33.78 -12.81
CA PHE A 252 8.44 32.76 -11.83
C PHE A 252 6.95 32.44 -11.80
N PHE A 253 6.63 31.16 -11.59
CA PHE A 253 5.28 30.69 -11.29
C PHE A 253 5.35 29.73 -10.11
N GLU A 254 4.59 30.02 -9.06
CA GLU A 254 4.54 29.21 -7.84
C GLU A 254 3.21 28.48 -7.73
N ALA A 255 3.27 27.20 -7.39
CA ALA A 255 2.09 26.36 -7.20
C ALA A 255 2.36 25.29 -6.13
N SER A 256 1.34 25.02 -5.31
CA SER A 256 1.31 23.86 -4.41
C SER A 256 0.70 22.67 -5.15
N LEU A 257 1.48 21.61 -5.32
CA LEU A 257 1.08 20.38 -5.99
C LEU A 257 1.22 19.19 -5.04
N PHE A 258 0.44 18.13 -5.29
CA PHE A 258 0.63 16.86 -4.62
C PHE A 258 1.87 16.14 -5.17
N LEU A 259 2.34 15.11 -4.46
CA LEU A 259 3.36 14.22 -5.02
C LEU A 259 2.74 13.40 -6.15
N GLY A 260 3.46 13.23 -7.25
CA GLY A 260 2.92 12.55 -8.41
C GLY A 260 3.63 12.87 -9.71
N ASP A 261 3.11 12.30 -10.80
CA ASP A 261 3.61 12.52 -12.16
C ASP A 261 2.81 13.66 -12.81
N TYR A 262 3.51 14.63 -13.38
CA TYR A 262 2.92 15.84 -13.98
C TYR A 262 3.45 16.08 -15.40
N ASN A 263 2.56 16.57 -16.27
CA ASN A 263 2.94 17.16 -17.54
C ASN A 263 2.77 18.67 -17.44
N LEU A 264 3.88 19.39 -17.55
CA LEU A 264 3.94 20.85 -17.57
C LEU A 264 3.90 21.31 -19.02
N ASN A 265 3.02 22.25 -19.34
CA ASN A 265 2.92 22.88 -20.65
C ASN A 265 3.09 24.39 -20.49
N PHE A 266 3.99 24.95 -21.27
CA PHE A 266 4.31 26.37 -21.30
C PHE A 266 3.95 26.95 -22.66
N SER A 267 3.43 28.17 -22.66
CA SER A 267 3.18 28.94 -23.89
C SER A 267 3.64 30.37 -23.68
N HIS A 268 4.36 30.93 -24.66
CA HIS A 268 4.81 32.32 -24.62
C HIS A 268 4.02 33.16 -25.63
N PRO A 269 3.17 34.10 -25.17
CA PRO A 269 2.14 34.72 -26.00
C PRO A 269 2.71 35.64 -27.10
N LEU A 270 3.92 36.18 -26.92
CA LEU A 270 4.52 37.11 -27.88
C LEU A 270 5.29 36.40 -29.01
N THR A 271 5.87 35.24 -28.70
CA THR A 271 6.65 34.45 -29.67
C THR A 271 5.85 33.31 -30.27
N ASN A 272 4.68 33.02 -29.70
CA ASN A 272 3.85 31.86 -30.02
C ASN A 272 4.63 30.53 -29.91
N SER A 273 5.61 30.47 -28.99
CA SER A 273 6.36 29.25 -28.69
C SER A 273 5.66 28.45 -27.60
N GLU A 274 5.73 27.12 -27.72
CA GLU A 274 5.21 26.17 -26.75
C GLU A 274 6.30 25.17 -26.36
N ALA A 275 6.30 24.76 -25.09
CA ALA A 275 7.20 23.74 -24.58
C ALA A 275 6.47 22.82 -23.59
N SER A 276 6.81 21.54 -23.59
CA SER A 276 6.22 20.54 -22.68
C SER A 276 7.30 19.75 -21.97
N TYR A 277 7.12 19.53 -20.67
CA TYR A 277 8.04 18.78 -19.82
C TYR A 277 7.26 17.81 -18.94
N SER A 278 7.77 16.59 -18.77
CA SER A 278 7.23 15.63 -17.79
C SER A 278 8.12 15.63 -16.56
N ILE A 279 7.52 15.80 -15.38
CA ILE A 279 8.21 15.76 -14.10
C ILE A 279 7.53 14.78 -13.16
N LYS A 280 8.28 14.29 -12.16
CA LYS A 280 7.75 13.52 -11.04
C LYS A 280 8.13 14.23 -9.75
N LEU A 281 7.13 14.63 -8.98
CA LEU A 281 7.31 15.20 -7.64
C LEU A 281 7.35 14.07 -6.61
N THR A 282 8.41 14.03 -5.84
CA THR A 282 8.72 13.01 -4.84
C THR A 282 9.09 13.65 -3.50
N THR A 283 9.09 12.87 -2.42
CA THR A 283 9.49 13.38 -1.09
C THR A 283 10.97 13.76 -1.00
N SER A 284 11.80 13.38 -1.98
CA SER A 284 13.22 13.77 -2.06
C SER A 284 13.44 15.10 -2.78
N ASP A 285 12.41 15.63 -3.45
CA ASP A 285 12.50 16.93 -4.09
C ASP A 285 12.33 17.99 -3.01
N GLU A 286 13.44 18.63 -2.61
CA GLU A 286 13.42 19.86 -1.82
C GLU A 286 12.56 20.90 -2.55
N PRO A 287 11.90 21.85 -1.85
CA PRO A 287 11.22 22.98 -2.46
C PRO A 287 12.25 23.92 -3.10
N SER A 288 12.81 23.48 -4.23
CA SER A 288 13.81 24.17 -5.02
C SER A 288 13.18 24.55 -6.36
N PRO A 289 13.46 25.75 -6.89
CA PRO A 289 12.90 26.19 -8.14
C PRO A 289 13.34 25.26 -9.28
N LEU A 290 12.37 24.69 -9.99
CA LEU A 290 12.60 23.98 -11.24
C LEU A 290 12.68 25.02 -12.37
N VAL A 291 13.80 25.04 -13.09
CA VAL A 291 14.03 26.00 -14.18
C VAL A 291 13.72 25.34 -15.52
N PHE A 292 12.75 25.89 -16.24
CA PHE A 292 12.35 25.45 -17.58
C PHE A 292 12.60 26.57 -18.59
N ARG A 293 12.92 26.20 -19.84
CA ARG A 293 13.14 27.15 -20.95
C ARG A 293 12.07 26.96 -22.01
N VAL A 294 11.55 28.07 -22.54
CA VAL A 294 10.43 28.15 -23.52
C VAL A 294 10.85 29.02 -24.70
#